data_AF-A0AA35UKC9-F1
#
_entry.id   AF-A0AA35UKC9-F1
#
_cell.length_a   1.000
_cell.length_b   1.000
_cell.length_c   1.000
_cell.angle_alpha   90.00
_cell.angle_beta   90.00
_cell.angle_gamma   90.00
#
_symmetry.space_group_name_H-M   'P 1'
#
loop_
_entity.id
_entity.type
_entity.pdbx_description
1 polymer ?
#
loop_
_entity_poly.entity_id
_entity_poly.type
_entity_poly.pdbx_seq_one_letter_code
_entity_poly.pdbx_strand_id
1 'polypeptide(L)'
;MDNTSHYLEKRNVTLGDRRTTIQLETYFWHHLDMIIEQEQLSLNLLCHEIHERRCNYSMAQSLRLFIVMYYKEKTEAMQRSHPLGADYKLYEASADSPSIIQVLNVFSQHAQHVGALYQKN
;
A
#
# COMPACT_ATOMS: atom_id res chain seq x y z
N MET A 1 -6.49 -11.25 31.03
CA MET A 1 -7.51 -10.97 29.99
C MET A 1 -6.79 -10.22 28.89
N ASP A 2 -6.57 -10.86 27.74
CA ASP A 2 -5.74 -10.35 26.65
C ASP A 2 -6.38 -9.15 25.95
N ASN A 3 -5.86 -7.95 26.24
CA ASN A 3 -6.30 -6.69 25.63
C ASN A 3 -5.76 -6.50 24.19
N THR A 4 -5.02 -7.47 23.67
CA THR A 4 -4.29 -7.38 22.39
C THR A 4 -5.20 -7.65 21.16
N SER A 5 -6.43 -8.14 21.36
CA SER A 5 -7.29 -8.64 20.26
C SER A 5 -8.10 -7.59 19.51
N HIS A 6 -8.27 -6.36 20.02
CA HIS A 6 -9.12 -5.37 19.34
C HIS A 6 -8.41 -4.57 18.23
N TYR A 7 -7.09 -4.70 18.10
CA TYR A 7 -6.30 -3.91 17.15
C TYR A 7 -5.85 -4.71 15.92
N LEU A 8 -5.88 -6.05 15.94
CA LEU A 8 -5.48 -6.91 14.81
C LEU A 8 -6.69 -7.67 14.26
N GLU A 9 -6.95 -7.50 12.96
CA GLU A 9 -8.03 -8.19 12.24
C GLU A 9 -7.46 -9.17 11.22
N LYS A 10 -8.18 -10.29 11.03
CA LYS A 10 -7.88 -11.29 10.01
C LYS A 10 -8.86 -11.14 8.85
N ARG A 11 -8.35 -10.99 7.63
CA ARG A 11 -9.17 -11.03 6.40
C ARG A 11 -8.66 -12.12 5.48
N ASN A 12 -9.59 -12.76 4.79
CA ASN A 12 -9.28 -13.77 3.77
C ASN A 12 -9.21 -13.09 2.41
N VAL A 13 -8.14 -13.35 1.67
CA VAL A 13 -7.99 -12.94 0.27
C VAL A 13 -7.66 -14.14 -0.59
N THR A 14 -7.93 -14.03 -1.89
CA THR A 14 -7.61 -15.07 -2.87
C THR A 14 -6.40 -14.59 -3.67
N LEU A 15 -5.27 -15.29 -3.56
CA LEU A 15 -4.03 -15.02 -4.28
C LEU A 15 -3.82 -16.15 -5.30
N GLY A 16 -4.13 -15.88 -6.57
CA GLY A 16 -4.25 -16.95 -7.57
C GLY A 16 -5.34 -17.93 -7.15
N ASP A 17 -5.01 -19.22 -7.07
CA ASP A 17 -5.95 -20.27 -6.63
C ASP A 17 -5.94 -20.52 -5.11
N ARG A 18 -5.14 -19.76 -4.34
CA ARG A 18 -4.95 -20.00 -2.91
C ARG A 18 -5.66 -18.96 -2.05
N ARG A 19 -6.61 -19.42 -1.22
CA ARG A 19 -7.15 -18.63 -0.12
C ARG A 19 -6.09 -18.42 0.96
N THR A 20 -5.83 -17.16 1.28
CA THR A 20 -4.80 -16.73 2.21
C THR A 20 -5.42 -15.85 3.29
N THR A 21 -5.22 -16.22 4.56
CA THR A 21 -5.61 -15.38 5.69
C THR A 21 -4.47 -14.41 6.01
N ILE A 22 -4.75 -13.12 5.95
CA ILE A 22 -3.82 -12.07 6.33
C ILE A 22 -4.28 -11.50 7.66
N GLN A 23 -3.36 -11.40 8.63
CA GLN A 23 -3.58 -10.68 9.89
C GLN A 23 -2.85 -9.34 9.84
N LEU A 24 -3.59 -8.26 10.09
CA LEU A 24 -3.09 -6.90 9.99
C LEU A 24 -3.84 -6.01 10.98
N GLU A 25 -3.25 -4.89 11.39
CA GLU A 25 -3.90 -3.95 12.29
C GLU A 25 -5.14 -3.35 11.63
N THR A 26 -6.23 -3.18 12.39
CA THR A 26 -7.49 -2.56 11.97
C THR A 26 -7.24 -1.23 11.26
N TYR A 27 -6.30 -0.44 11.77
CA TYR A 27 -5.93 0.86 11.18
C TYR A 27 -5.38 0.74 9.76
N PHE A 28 -4.53 -0.26 9.48
CA PHE A 28 -4.04 -0.49 8.12
C PHE A 28 -5.12 -1.09 7.22
N TRP A 29 -6.00 -1.95 7.74
CA TRP A 29 -7.14 -2.43 6.96
C TRP A 29 -8.05 -1.29 6.51
N HIS A 30 -8.37 -0.36 7.43
CA HIS A 30 -9.16 0.83 7.12
C HIS A 30 -8.52 1.65 6.00
N HIS A 31 -7.22 1.92 6.07
CA HIS A 31 -6.53 2.64 5.00
C HIS A 31 -6.46 1.87 3.68
N LEU A 32 -6.37 0.54 3.73
CA LEU A 32 -6.41 -0.28 2.53
C LEU A 32 -7.79 -0.20 1.86
N ASP A 33 -8.87 -0.23 2.65
CA ASP A 33 -10.24 -0.06 2.16
C ASP A 33 -10.41 1.31 1.46
N MET A 34 -9.88 2.38 2.04
CA MET A 34 -9.88 3.72 1.41
C MET A 34 -9.14 3.74 0.07
N ILE A 35 -7.96 3.11 -0.01
CA ILE A 35 -7.18 3.05 -1.26
C ILE A 35 -7.96 2.29 -2.33
N ILE A 36 -8.54 1.15 -1.97
CA ILE A 36 -9.32 0.29 -2.89
C ILE A 36 -10.55 1.03 -3.43
N GLU A 37 -11.26 1.75 -2.56
CA GLU A 37 -12.40 2.58 -2.95
C GLU A 37 -11.98 3.72 -3.88
N GLN A 38 -10.93 4.45 -3.52
CA GLN A 38 -10.44 5.60 -4.29
C GLN A 38 -9.93 5.18 -5.69
N GLU A 39 -9.22 4.07 -5.77
CA GLU A 39 -8.64 3.56 -7.02
C GLU A 39 -9.63 2.70 -7.82
N GLN A 40 -10.83 2.42 -7.27
CA GLN A 40 -11.85 1.56 -7.87
C GLN A 40 -11.32 0.16 -8.21
N LEU A 41 -10.58 -0.45 -7.28
CA LEU A 41 -9.98 -1.77 -7.44
C LEU A 41 -10.63 -2.79 -6.52
N SER A 42 -10.25 -4.06 -6.68
CA SER A 42 -10.60 -5.09 -5.70
C SER A 42 -9.44 -5.37 -4.75
N LEU A 43 -9.76 -5.72 -3.50
CA LEU A 43 -8.78 -6.16 -2.52
C LEU A 43 -7.95 -7.34 -3.04
N ASN A 44 -8.60 -8.32 -3.68
CA ASN A 44 -7.92 -9.50 -4.22
C ASN A 44 -6.90 -9.11 -5.30
N LEU A 45 -7.28 -8.21 -6.23
CA LEU A 45 -6.38 -7.75 -7.28
C LEU A 45 -5.17 -7.01 -6.70
N LEU A 46 -5.40 -6.04 -5.80
CA LEU A 46 -4.30 -5.32 -5.16
C LEU A 46 -3.37 -6.26 -4.39
N CYS A 47 -3.95 -7.18 -3.61
CA CYS A 47 -3.18 -8.18 -2.89
C CYS A 47 -2.39 -9.11 -3.82
N HIS A 48 -2.95 -9.48 -4.97
CA HIS A 48 -2.26 -10.27 -5.99
C HIS A 48 -1.08 -9.48 -6.58
N GLU A 49 -1.28 -8.24 -7.02
CA GLU A 49 -0.20 -7.42 -7.57
C GLU A 49 0.96 -7.21 -6.59
N ILE A 50 0.64 -7.00 -5.31
CA ILE A 50 1.65 -6.91 -4.24
C ILE A 50 2.32 -8.26 -4.01
N HIS A 51 1.56 -9.37 -4.04
CA HIS A 51 2.11 -10.71 -3.86
C HIS A 51 3.16 -11.06 -4.91
N GLU A 52 2.93 -10.69 -6.17
CA GLU A 52 3.88 -10.92 -7.26
C GLU A 52 5.16 -10.08 -7.12
N ARG A 53 5.11 -8.96 -6.39
CA ARG A 53 6.21 -7.98 -6.28
C ARG A 53 6.97 -7.98 -4.96
N ARG A 54 6.44 -8.61 -3.89
CA ARG A 54 6.93 -8.45 -2.51
C ARG A 54 8.28 -9.06 -2.16
N CYS A 55 8.92 -9.79 -3.08
CA CYS A 55 10.17 -10.53 -2.83
C CYS A 55 10.11 -11.28 -1.48
N ASN A 56 10.97 -10.91 -0.52
CA ASN A 56 11.11 -11.59 0.77
C ASN A 56 10.14 -11.08 1.86
N TYR A 57 9.37 -10.02 1.62
CA TYR A 57 8.42 -9.52 2.61
C TYR A 57 7.24 -10.46 2.79
N SER A 58 6.80 -10.64 4.04
CA SER A 58 5.49 -11.25 4.31
C SER A 58 4.36 -10.39 3.74
N MET A 59 3.18 -10.98 3.53
CA MET A 59 2.05 -10.24 2.99
C MET A 59 1.65 -9.04 3.88
N ALA A 60 1.67 -9.22 5.20
CA ALA A 60 1.36 -8.14 6.13
C ALA A 60 2.40 -7.01 6.11
N GLN A 61 3.71 -7.32 6.01
CA GLN A 61 4.74 -6.29 5.84
C GLN A 61 4.56 -5.54 4.52
N SER A 62 4.26 -6.27 3.45
CA SER A 62 4.07 -5.73 2.11
C SER A 62 2.90 -4.75 2.05
N LEU A 63 1.76 -5.09 2.65
CA LEU A 63 0.60 -4.21 2.70
C LEU A 63 0.88 -2.91 3.48
N ARG A 64 1.54 -3.00 4.64
CA ARG A 64 1.91 -1.81 5.42
C ARG A 64 2.83 -0.88 4.61
N LEU A 65 3.86 -1.46 3.99
CA LEU A 65 4.80 -0.69 3.19
C LEU A 65 4.11 -0.04 1.99
N PHE A 66 3.27 -0.81 1.29
CA PHE A 66 2.50 -0.30 0.15
C PHE A 66 1.60 0.88 0.55
N ILE A 67 0.87 0.79 1.67
CA ILE A 67 0.02 1.88 2.16
C ILE A 67 0.84 3.15 2.39
N VAL A 68 2.01 3.05 3.04
CA VAL A 68 2.87 4.21 3.28
C VAL A 68 3.39 4.80 1.97
N MET A 69 3.85 3.95 1.05
CA MET A 69 4.33 4.39 -0.27
C MET A 69 3.23 5.07 -1.08
N TYR A 70 2.01 4.53 -1.03
CA TYR A 70 0.85 5.10 -1.72
C TYR A 70 0.59 6.55 -1.28
N TYR A 71 0.48 6.79 0.03
CA TYR A 71 0.24 8.13 0.55
C TYR A 71 1.43 9.07 0.34
N LYS A 72 2.67 8.57 0.43
CA LYS A 72 3.87 9.34 0.10
C LYS A 72 3.83 9.83 -1.35
N GLU A 73 3.66 8.92 -2.31
CA GLU A 73 3.66 9.28 -3.73
C GLU A 73 2.52 10.27 -4.05
N LYS A 74 1.34 10.06 -3.46
CA LYS A 74 0.20 10.98 -3.63
C LYS A 74 0.51 12.37 -3.08
N THR A 75 1.15 12.45 -1.91
CA THR A 75 1.57 13.72 -1.30
C THR A 75 2.66 14.42 -2.12
N GLU A 76 3.62 13.68 -2.68
CA GLU A 76 4.68 14.24 -3.50
C GLU A 76 4.17 14.75 -4.86
N ALA A 77 3.23 14.05 -5.49
CA ALA A 77 2.60 14.51 -6.72
C ALA A 77 1.82 15.81 -6.51
N MET A 78 1.10 15.88 -5.40
CA MET A 78 0.39 17.06 -4.93
C MET A 78 1.35 18.24 -4.71
N GLN A 79 2.50 18.03 -4.06
CA GLN A 79 3.56 19.05 -3.92
C GLN A 79 4.21 19.46 -5.25
N ARG A 80 4.39 18.53 -6.20
CA ARG A 80 4.91 18.86 -7.54
C ARG A 80 3.95 19.75 -8.32
N SER A 81 2.66 19.55 -8.16
CA SER A 81 1.62 20.39 -8.79
C SER A 81 1.47 21.77 -8.14
N HIS A 82 1.98 21.96 -6.92
CA HIS A 82 1.87 23.20 -6.14
C HIS A 82 3.19 23.52 -5.41
N PRO A 83 4.04 24.44 -5.90
CA PRO A 83 5.22 24.86 -5.14
C PRO A 83 4.77 25.44 -3.81
N LEU A 84 5.31 24.92 -2.70
CA LEU A 84 4.97 25.33 -1.34
C LEU A 84 4.91 26.86 -1.23
N GLY A 85 3.75 27.42 -0.90
CA GLY A 85 3.57 28.86 -0.70
C GLY A 85 2.19 29.42 -1.06
N ALA A 86 1.39 28.72 -1.86
CA ALA A 86 -0.02 29.06 -2.06
C ALA A 86 -0.89 28.38 -1.00
N ASP A 87 -1.76 29.16 -0.37
CA ASP A 87 -2.66 28.82 0.75
C ASP A 87 -3.14 27.36 0.73
N TYR A 88 -2.83 26.58 1.77
CA TYR A 88 -3.05 25.12 1.88
C TYR A 88 -4.53 24.70 1.97
N LYS A 89 -5.44 25.62 1.66
CA LYS A 89 -6.88 25.43 1.77
C LYS A 89 -7.48 25.52 0.38
N LEU A 90 -8.14 24.43 -0.04
CA LEU A 90 -9.20 24.39 -1.07
C LEU A 90 -8.88 23.88 -2.49
N TYR A 91 -7.72 23.28 -2.81
CA TYR A 91 -7.65 22.57 -4.10
C TYR A 91 -8.33 21.19 -3.99
N GLU A 92 -9.34 20.98 -4.82
CA GLU A 92 -9.82 19.65 -5.17
C GLU A 92 -8.65 18.86 -5.77
N ALA A 93 -8.52 17.60 -5.38
CA ALA A 93 -7.42 16.70 -5.78
C ALA A 93 -7.15 16.82 -7.29
N SER A 94 -6.04 17.46 -7.65
CA SER A 94 -5.69 17.68 -9.05
C SER A 94 -5.49 16.36 -9.78
N ALA A 95 -5.74 16.39 -11.09
CA ALA A 95 -5.70 15.26 -12.02
C ALA A 95 -4.34 14.53 -12.14
N ASP A 96 -3.32 14.99 -11.42
CA ASP A 96 -1.95 14.44 -11.42
C ASP A 96 -1.69 13.49 -10.24
N SER A 97 -2.74 12.92 -9.63
CA SER A 97 -2.57 11.86 -8.63
C SER A 97 -1.81 10.68 -9.27
N PRO A 98 -0.76 10.16 -8.63
CA PRO A 98 0.05 9.09 -9.20
C PRO A 98 -0.84 7.85 -9.35
N SER A 99 -0.84 7.27 -10.55
CA SER A 99 -1.54 6.00 -10.79
C SER A 99 -1.06 4.95 -9.79
N ILE A 100 -1.97 4.12 -9.29
CA ILE A 100 -1.60 2.97 -8.46
C ILE A 100 -0.50 2.09 -9.09
N ILE A 101 -0.43 2.04 -10.42
CA ILE A 101 0.60 1.31 -11.17
C ILE A 101 1.98 1.90 -10.87
N GLN A 102 2.10 3.22 -10.79
CA GLN A 102 3.35 3.88 -10.40
C GLN A 102 3.77 3.47 -8.98
N VAL A 103 2.83 3.47 -8.04
CA VAL A 103 3.11 3.06 -6.65
C VAL A 103 3.53 1.59 -6.58
N LEU A 104 2.87 0.70 -7.32
CA LEU A 104 3.24 -0.71 -7.43
C LEU A 104 4.65 -0.90 -8.01
N ASN A 105 5.04 -0.09 -8.98
CA ASN A 105 6.40 -0.11 -9.54
C ASN A 105 7.44 0.37 -8.52
N VAL A 106 7.16 1.45 -7.79
CA VAL A 106 8.01 1.95 -6.71
C VAL A 106 8.16 0.89 -5.60
N PHE A 107 7.07 0.22 -5.22
CA PHE A 107 7.10 -0.90 -4.29
C PHE A 107 7.96 -2.06 -4.79
N SER A 108 7.79 -2.47 -6.05
CA SER A 108 8.58 -3.55 -6.66
C SER A 108 10.09 -3.25 -6.64
N GLN A 109 10.46 -2.04 -7.02
CA GLN A 109 11.87 -1.60 -7.02
C GLN A 109 12.46 -1.63 -5.61
N HIS A 110 11.70 -1.15 -4.62
CA HIS A 110 12.13 -1.20 -3.22
C HIS A 110 12.30 -2.65 -2.72
N ALA A 111 11.32 -3.51 -2.99
CA ALA A 111 11.36 -4.91 -2.57
C ALA A 111 12.55 -5.67 -3.19
N GLN A 112 12.85 -5.43 -4.46
CA GLN A 112 14.00 -6.00 -5.15
C GLN A 112 15.33 -5.50 -4.58
N HIS A 113 15.45 -4.19 -4.34
CA HIS A 113 16.66 -3.60 -3.75
C HIS A 113 16.98 -4.22 -2.39
N VAL A 114 15.98 -4.30 -1.51
CA VAL A 114 16.15 -4.91 -0.19
C VAL A 114 16.45 -6.41 -0.30
N GLY A 115 15.76 -7.14 -1.19
CA GLY A 115 16.04 -8.55 -1.46
C GLY A 115 17.49 -8.81 -1.87
N ALA A 116 18.06 -7.97 -2.74
CA ALA A 116 19.44 -8.08 -3.19
C ALA A 116 20.46 -7.82 -2.06
N LEU A 117 20.14 -6.96 -1.10
CA LEU A 117 21.00 -6.74 0.08
C LEU A 117 21.04 -7.97 1.00
N TYR A 118 19.91 -8.66 1.17
CA TYR A 118 19.84 -9.86 2.00
C TYR A 118 20.45 -11.11 1.34
N GLN A 119 20.59 -11.16 0.01
CA GLN A 119 21.24 -12.28 -0.70
C GLN A 119 22.77 -12.20 -0.71
N LYS A 120 23.36 -11.04 -0.35
CA LYS A 120 24.82 -10.83 -0.33
C LYS A 120 25.47 -11.11 1.04
N ASN A 121 24.70 -11.51 2.04
CA ASN A 121 25.14 -11.89 3.39
C ASN A 121 24.84 -13.36 3.65
#